data_AF-A0A1A7WK72-F1
#
_entry.id   AF-A0A1A7WK72-F1
#
_cell.length_a   1.000
_cell.length_b   1.000
_cell.length_c   1.000
_cell.angle_alpha   90.00
_cell.angle_beta   90.00
_cell.angle_gamma   90.00
#
_symmetry.space_group_name_H-M   'P 1'
#
loop_
_entity.id
_entity.type
_entity.pdbx_description
1 polymer ?
#
loop_
_entity_poly.entity_id
_entity_poly.type
_entity_poly.pdbx_seq_one_letter_code
_entity_poly.pdbx_strand_id
1 'polypeptide(L)'
;MGVQGLTTFVEGNRNFLQDLRFRDSRLVIDGCSLYFRLYFHHGLDRKHGGDYDAFASLLTQFLSALAACKIQPYVVLDGGIDPSDKKFPTLRQRLQSKIKDADSLSHGRNGSVLPILTRQVFIHVLTQRGVPLVQCSAEADWEIACLARQWNCPVLTNDSDFYVFDLPGGYLPLSFFQWTNLKGKAPQRYISSQFYTINNLCRCFGGLNRELLPLCAVITGNDYGAPMEADDLLDLIDVGASGRRGGRSKGRASSSRIEGLLIWLSSFSSVAEALEEVSRLMGEEGGQKGGLSSQLRAAMQEYNIKTRSSLAHWFSEGKVAPRGNTSGLTQLPDCLSFAAAQGQLAPAVVDALVMQRVLLIPQVENNKLASSHLSAKAIRQAVYGILLQRAQDGAVQGRGGGAQLATGSGRGSGGRGQGHTSAWSMGRAASVQAQSTPICVEEYDRLDLNLKKNLVEAQPPRTPVHLHGLSQAPVALRLGVLLEVLAVKESALEPVPVHQQLVVAVTGFWLREVTPTPPQPLVQALVLGMVYGEVSFNNQRGNPHQHAVPRMNWAAERHVLSALGL
;
A
#
# COMPACT_ATOMS: atom_id res chain seq x y z
N MET A 1 8.04 -7.06 -9.42
CA MET A 1 7.60 -5.67 -9.24
C MET A 1 8.45 -4.86 -10.20
N GLY A 2 7.82 -3.98 -10.97
CA GLY A 2 8.46 -3.20 -12.03
C GLY A 2 8.52 -3.91 -13.38
N VAL A 3 9.46 -3.48 -14.22
CA VAL A 3 9.65 -3.97 -15.60
C VAL A 3 9.83 -5.49 -15.71
N GLN A 4 8.98 -6.14 -16.51
CA GLN A 4 8.98 -7.59 -16.69
C GLN A 4 10.32 -8.11 -17.23
N GLY A 5 10.92 -9.07 -16.52
CA GLY A 5 12.18 -9.75 -16.93
C GLY A 5 13.46 -8.94 -16.73
N LEU A 6 13.38 -7.65 -16.38
CA LEU A 6 14.54 -6.77 -16.29
C LEU A 6 15.47 -7.13 -15.12
N THR A 7 14.93 -7.52 -13.96
CA THR A 7 15.74 -8.02 -12.84
C THR A 7 16.62 -9.20 -13.25
N THR A 8 16.02 -10.21 -13.88
CA THR A 8 16.75 -11.41 -14.35
C THR A 8 17.81 -11.05 -15.37
N PHE A 9 17.50 -10.12 -16.27
CA PHE A 9 18.44 -9.67 -17.30
C PHE A 9 19.63 -8.91 -16.71
N VAL A 10 19.39 -7.97 -15.79
CA VAL A 10 20.45 -7.14 -15.22
C VAL A 10 21.30 -7.94 -14.22
N GLU A 11 20.65 -8.63 -13.27
CA GLU A 11 21.35 -9.37 -12.22
C GLU A 11 22.01 -10.66 -12.72
N GLY A 12 21.52 -11.20 -13.84
CA GLY A 12 22.15 -12.33 -14.54
C GLY A 12 23.46 -11.98 -15.24
N ASN A 13 23.77 -10.69 -15.43
CA ASN A 13 24.94 -10.23 -16.16
C ASN A 13 25.83 -9.33 -15.31
N ARG A 14 26.96 -9.89 -14.85
CA ARG A 14 27.92 -9.22 -13.97
C ARG A 14 28.53 -7.95 -14.57
N ASN A 15 28.47 -7.75 -15.88
CA ASN A 15 29.03 -6.55 -16.51
C ASN A 15 28.23 -5.28 -16.22
N PHE A 16 26.95 -5.41 -15.81
CA PHE A 16 26.11 -4.27 -15.49
C PHE A 16 26.26 -3.80 -14.03
N LEU A 17 26.76 -4.67 -13.17
CA LEU A 17 26.88 -4.45 -11.73
C LEU A 17 28.34 -4.23 -11.34
N GLN A 18 28.57 -3.35 -10.37
CA GLN A 18 29.90 -3.09 -9.82
C GLN A 18 29.92 -3.44 -8.34
N ASP A 19 31.01 -4.03 -7.86
CA ASP A 19 31.17 -4.34 -6.44
C ASP A 19 31.33 -3.05 -5.63
N LEU A 20 30.63 -2.97 -4.50
CA LEU A 20 30.58 -1.81 -3.62
C LEU A 20 30.88 -2.22 -2.17
N ARG A 21 31.74 -1.43 -1.52
CA ARG A 21 31.98 -1.49 -0.07
C ARG A 21 31.17 -0.39 0.60
N PHE A 22 29.93 -0.67 0.94
CA PHE A 22 28.97 0.35 1.36
C PHE A 22 29.05 0.69 2.85
N ARG A 23 29.21 1.98 3.16
CA ARG A 23 29.35 2.57 4.52
C ARG A 23 29.33 4.10 4.45
N ASP A 24 29.20 4.76 5.60
CA ASP A 24 29.31 6.23 5.75
C ASP A 24 28.46 7.01 4.72
N SER A 25 27.21 6.59 4.51
CA SER A 25 26.35 7.14 3.47
C SER A 25 24.89 7.19 3.88
N ARG A 26 24.12 8.08 3.24
CA ARG A 26 22.66 8.03 3.28
C ARG A 26 22.17 6.87 2.42
N LEU A 27 21.05 6.30 2.79
CA LEU A 27 20.42 5.22 2.04
C LEU A 27 18.91 5.45 2.01
N VAL A 28 18.34 5.64 0.82
CA VAL A 28 16.89 5.59 0.66
C VAL A 28 16.49 4.13 0.50
N ILE A 29 15.48 3.70 1.25
CA ILE A 29 15.01 2.32 1.27
C ILE A 29 13.55 2.30 0.85
N ASP A 30 13.26 1.50 -0.17
CA ASP A 30 11.90 1.04 -0.43
C ASP A 30 11.50 0.07 0.69
N GLY A 31 10.64 0.56 1.59
CA GLY A 31 10.20 -0.19 2.75
C GLY A 31 9.39 -1.43 2.35
N CYS A 32 8.58 -1.35 1.30
CA CYS A 32 7.79 -2.46 0.78
C CYS A 32 8.70 -3.59 0.33
N SER A 33 9.62 -3.32 -0.59
CA SER A 33 10.59 -4.31 -1.02
C SER A 33 11.42 -4.88 0.13
N LEU A 34 11.82 -4.05 1.10
CA LEU A 34 12.63 -4.50 2.23
C LEU A 34 11.89 -5.50 3.13
N TYR A 35 10.69 -5.18 3.63
CA TYR A 35 10.01 -6.11 4.54
C TYR A 35 9.59 -7.39 3.82
N PHE A 36 9.21 -7.31 2.54
CA PHE A 36 8.95 -8.50 1.73
C PHE A 36 10.18 -9.40 1.61
N ARG A 37 11.35 -8.80 1.31
CA ARG A 37 12.63 -9.53 1.21
C ARG A 37 13.00 -10.18 2.54
N LEU A 38 13.02 -9.41 3.62
CA LEU A 38 13.41 -9.91 4.94
C LEU A 38 12.50 -11.05 5.39
N TYR A 39 11.19 -10.93 5.18
CA TYR A 39 10.26 -11.96 5.62
C TYR A 39 10.42 -13.26 4.83
N PHE A 40 10.51 -13.19 3.50
CA PHE A 40 10.53 -14.37 2.65
C PHE A 40 11.89 -15.08 2.56
N HIS A 41 13.00 -14.41 2.87
CA HIS A 41 14.34 -14.99 2.70
C HIS A 41 15.02 -15.47 3.98
N HIS A 42 14.40 -15.29 5.15
CA HIS A 42 15.00 -15.63 6.44
C HIS A 42 14.26 -16.72 7.21
N GLY A 43 13.44 -17.52 6.53
CA GLY A 43 12.81 -18.71 7.11
C GLY A 43 11.76 -18.42 8.18
N LEU A 44 11.20 -17.20 8.19
CA LEU A 44 10.13 -16.83 9.12
C LEU A 44 8.85 -17.62 8.83
N ASP A 45 8.07 -17.89 9.88
CA ASP A 45 6.84 -18.62 9.73
C ASP A 45 5.81 -17.81 8.93
N ARG A 46 5.16 -18.48 7.99
CA ARG A 46 4.11 -17.94 7.13
C ARG A 46 2.84 -18.78 7.22
N LYS A 47 2.96 -20.02 7.70
CA LYS A 47 1.89 -21.01 7.68
C LYS A 47 0.87 -20.75 8.79
N HIS A 48 1.31 -20.23 9.93
CA HIS A 48 0.46 -20.01 11.09
C HIS A 48 0.18 -18.53 11.36
N GLY A 49 0.15 -17.71 10.30
CA GLY A 49 -0.21 -16.30 10.43
C GLY A 49 0.93 -15.37 10.89
N GLY A 50 2.17 -15.86 10.89
CA GLY A 50 3.37 -15.05 11.07
C GLY A 50 4.07 -15.21 12.42
N ASP A 51 5.40 -15.11 12.41
CA ASP A 51 6.22 -14.91 13.62
C ASP A 51 6.69 -13.44 13.67
N TYR A 52 5.94 -12.64 14.42
CA TYR A 52 6.15 -11.20 14.51
C TYR A 52 7.35 -10.82 15.39
N ASP A 53 7.65 -11.62 16.41
CA ASP A 53 8.79 -11.40 17.32
C ASP A 53 10.12 -11.74 16.62
N ALA A 54 10.16 -12.85 15.88
CA ALA A 54 11.32 -13.19 15.06
C ALA A 54 11.53 -12.17 13.94
N PHE A 55 10.45 -11.68 13.32
CA PHE A 55 10.55 -10.61 12.32
C PHE A 55 11.10 -9.31 12.93
N ALA A 56 10.60 -8.90 14.09
CA ALA A 56 11.09 -7.71 14.80
C ALA A 56 12.59 -7.84 15.16
N SER A 57 12.99 -9.03 15.62
CA SER A 57 14.39 -9.35 15.93
C SER A 57 15.28 -9.30 14.70
N LEU A 58 14.84 -9.86 13.57
CA LEU A 58 15.56 -9.83 12.29
C LEU A 58 15.75 -8.40 11.79
N LEU A 59 14.67 -7.60 11.80
CA LEU A 59 14.72 -6.20 11.37
C LEU A 59 15.64 -5.37 12.27
N THR A 60 15.63 -5.62 13.58
CA THR A 60 16.54 -4.98 14.53
C THR A 60 18.00 -5.31 14.22
N GLN A 61 18.32 -6.54 13.82
CA GLN A 61 19.66 -6.93 13.39
C GLN A 61 20.06 -6.22 12.09
N PHE A 62 19.16 -6.16 11.10
CA PHE A 62 19.39 -5.41 9.87
C PHE A 62 19.73 -3.93 10.13
N LEU A 63 18.92 -3.25 10.95
CA LEU A 63 19.17 -1.84 11.31
C LEU A 63 20.47 -1.66 12.10
N SER A 64 20.80 -2.63 12.96
CA SER A 64 22.08 -2.62 13.70
C SER A 64 23.28 -2.79 12.76
N ALA A 65 23.14 -3.58 11.68
CA ALA A 65 24.16 -3.73 10.66
C ALA A 65 24.39 -2.41 9.87
N LEU A 66 23.32 -1.69 9.53
CA LEU A 66 23.41 -0.36 8.93
C LEU A 66 24.15 0.63 9.86
N ALA A 67 23.74 0.68 11.13
CA ALA A 67 24.35 1.57 12.12
C ALA A 67 25.84 1.25 12.34
N ALA A 68 26.21 -0.04 12.40
CA ALA A 68 27.61 -0.47 12.53
C ALA A 68 28.50 -0.03 11.36
N CYS A 69 27.90 0.25 10.19
CA CYS A 69 28.57 0.75 8.99
C CYS A 69 28.35 2.26 8.78
N LYS A 70 27.78 2.96 9.77
CA LYS A 70 27.46 4.41 9.73
C LYS A 70 26.56 4.78 8.54
N ILE A 71 25.65 3.90 8.18
CA ILE A 71 24.65 4.15 7.13
C ILE A 71 23.43 4.79 7.77
N GLN A 72 22.92 5.86 7.17
CA GLN A 72 21.73 6.59 7.62
C GLN A 72 20.53 6.19 6.73
N PRO A 73 19.64 5.29 7.19
CA PRO A 73 18.47 4.87 6.42
C PRO A 73 17.34 5.90 6.46
N TYR A 74 16.67 6.07 5.31
CA TYR A 74 15.43 6.81 5.15
C TYR A 74 14.43 5.92 4.43
N VAL A 75 13.35 5.54 5.12
CA VAL A 75 12.41 4.54 4.60
C VAL A 75 11.19 5.22 3.99
N VAL A 76 10.81 4.81 2.79
CA VAL A 76 9.58 5.25 2.13
C VAL A 76 8.70 4.03 1.89
N LEU A 77 7.42 4.13 2.21
CA LEU A 77 6.43 3.07 2.08
C LEU A 77 5.36 3.47 1.06
N ASP A 78 4.85 2.47 0.33
CA ASP A 78 3.62 2.65 -0.44
C ASP A 78 2.44 2.96 0.48
N GLY A 79 1.53 3.75 -0.04
CA GLY A 79 0.26 4.11 0.55
C GLY A 79 -0.89 3.26 0.02
N GLY A 80 -1.98 3.97 -0.28
CA GLY A 80 -3.20 3.40 -0.85
C GLY A 80 -3.07 3.06 -2.34
N ILE A 81 -4.22 2.76 -2.93
CA ILE A 81 -4.35 2.44 -4.34
C ILE A 81 -4.42 3.75 -5.14
N ASP A 82 -3.68 3.82 -6.24
CA ASP A 82 -3.78 4.92 -7.20
C ASP A 82 -5.24 5.05 -7.71
N PRO A 83 -5.89 6.22 -7.54
CA PRO A 83 -7.27 6.44 -7.95
C PRO A 83 -7.48 6.43 -9.47
N SER A 84 -6.41 6.45 -10.28
CA SER A 84 -6.49 6.38 -11.73
C SER A 84 -6.93 5.02 -12.29
N ASP A 85 -7.04 4.00 -11.42
CA ASP A 85 -7.35 2.61 -11.76
C ASP A 85 -6.38 1.92 -12.73
N LYS A 86 -5.28 2.58 -13.15
CA LYS A 86 -4.25 2.00 -14.04
C LYS A 86 -3.66 0.70 -13.50
N LYS A 87 -3.29 0.66 -12.21
CA LYS A 87 -2.72 -0.53 -11.54
C LYS A 87 -3.77 -1.51 -11.03
N PHE A 88 -5.06 -1.16 -11.08
CA PHE A 88 -6.11 -1.97 -10.47
C PHE A 88 -6.23 -3.40 -11.03
N PRO A 89 -6.13 -3.63 -12.36
CA PRO A 89 -6.10 -4.99 -12.91
C PRO A 89 -4.95 -5.83 -12.35
N THR A 90 -3.74 -5.26 -12.26
CA THR A 90 -2.55 -5.90 -11.70
C THR A 90 -2.74 -6.25 -10.23
N LEU A 91 -3.32 -5.35 -9.44
CA LEU A 91 -3.63 -5.60 -8.03
C LEU A 91 -4.62 -6.77 -7.86
N ARG A 92 -5.66 -6.84 -8.70
CA ARG A 92 -6.62 -7.97 -8.68
C ARG A 92 -5.96 -9.30 -9.05
N GLN A 93 -5.09 -9.31 -10.06
CA GLN A 93 -4.35 -10.52 -10.44
C GLN A 93 -3.39 -10.96 -9.33
N ARG A 94 -2.64 -10.02 -8.73
CA ARG A 94 -1.76 -10.28 -7.58
C ARG A 94 -2.57 -10.86 -6.42
N LEU A 95 -3.71 -10.25 -6.08
CA LEU A 95 -4.59 -10.71 -5.02
C LEU A 95 -5.14 -12.13 -5.28
N GLN A 96 -5.59 -12.39 -6.50
CA GLN A 96 -6.03 -13.72 -6.94
C GLN A 96 -4.91 -14.77 -6.84
N SER A 97 -3.66 -14.40 -7.14
CA SER A 97 -2.50 -15.26 -6.95
C SER A 97 -2.26 -15.53 -5.45
N LYS A 98 -2.36 -14.50 -4.59
CA LYS A 98 -2.22 -14.64 -3.14
C LYS A 98 -3.28 -15.54 -2.50
N ILE A 99 -4.51 -15.56 -3.02
CA ILE A 99 -5.54 -16.52 -2.59
C ILE A 99 -5.08 -17.97 -2.85
N LYS A 100 -4.48 -18.24 -4.01
CA LYS A 100 -3.97 -19.58 -4.35
C LYS A 100 -2.72 -19.94 -3.54
N ASP A 101 -1.84 -18.98 -3.28
CA ASP A 101 -0.68 -19.16 -2.40
C ASP A 101 -1.10 -19.46 -0.96
N ALA A 102 -2.12 -18.77 -0.44
CA ALA A 102 -2.67 -18.99 0.89
C ALA A 102 -3.23 -20.41 1.04
N ASP A 103 -4.01 -20.87 0.05
CA ASP A 103 -4.48 -22.25 0.01
C ASP A 103 -3.34 -23.26 -0.08
N SER A 104 -2.33 -22.98 -0.89
CA SER A 104 -1.16 -23.86 -1.01
C SER A 104 -0.46 -24.01 0.34
N LEU A 105 -0.26 -22.90 1.06
CA LEU A 105 0.33 -22.87 2.40
C LEU A 105 -0.52 -23.61 3.43
N SER A 106 -1.84 -23.50 3.39
CA SER A 106 -2.74 -24.18 4.34
C SER A 106 -2.68 -25.72 4.19
N HIS A 107 -2.37 -26.20 2.98
CA HIS A 107 -2.10 -27.62 2.70
C HIS A 107 -0.63 -28.03 2.91
N GLY A 108 0.19 -27.16 3.51
CA GLY A 108 1.59 -27.43 3.80
C GLY A 108 2.55 -27.31 2.60
N ARG A 109 2.04 -26.90 1.42
CA ARG A 109 2.83 -26.66 0.20
C ARG A 109 3.50 -25.27 0.24
N ASN A 110 4.22 -24.93 -0.82
CA ASN A 110 4.89 -23.62 -0.95
C ASN A 110 3.90 -22.55 -1.42
N GLY A 111 4.08 -21.32 -0.93
CA GLY A 111 3.34 -20.13 -1.33
C GLY A 111 3.98 -18.86 -0.77
N SER A 112 3.61 -17.70 -1.30
CA SER A 112 4.13 -16.39 -0.89
C SER A 112 3.01 -15.51 -0.35
N VAL A 113 2.59 -15.71 0.90
CA VAL A 113 1.64 -14.81 1.58
C VAL A 113 2.37 -14.12 2.72
N LEU A 114 2.23 -12.79 2.78
CA LEU A 114 2.80 -12.00 3.86
C LEU A 114 1.80 -11.94 5.01
N PRO A 115 2.23 -12.22 6.26
CA PRO A 115 1.35 -12.08 7.42
C PRO A 115 0.81 -10.67 7.62
N ILE A 116 -0.45 -10.54 8.03
CA ILE A 116 -1.20 -9.27 8.02
C ILE A 116 -0.57 -8.16 8.86
N LEU A 117 0.10 -8.49 9.98
CA LEU A 117 0.73 -7.48 10.84
C LEU A 117 2.18 -7.16 10.47
N THR A 118 2.75 -7.78 9.43
CA THR A 118 4.16 -7.58 9.05
C THR A 118 4.49 -6.10 8.84
N ARG A 119 3.64 -5.37 8.11
CA ARG A 119 3.82 -3.94 7.88
C ARG A 119 3.79 -3.13 9.18
N GLN A 120 2.94 -3.51 10.14
CA GLN A 120 2.83 -2.79 11.41
C GLN A 120 4.04 -3.05 12.31
N VAL A 121 4.50 -4.29 12.39
CA VAL A 121 5.74 -4.65 13.10
C VAL A 121 6.94 -3.90 12.50
N PHE A 122 7.01 -3.83 11.16
CA PHE A 122 8.06 -3.09 10.47
C PHE A 122 8.11 -1.61 10.90
N ILE A 123 6.97 -0.90 10.84
CA ILE A 123 6.89 0.50 11.26
C ILE A 123 7.18 0.69 12.74
N HIS A 124 6.67 -0.22 13.58
CA HIS A 124 6.89 -0.15 15.01
C HIS A 124 8.38 -0.21 15.36
N VAL A 125 9.11 -1.18 14.78
CA VAL A 125 10.55 -1.33 14.99
C VAL A 125 11.32 -0.14 14.43
N LEU A 126 10.98 0.36 13.24
CA LEU A 126 11.62 1.56 12.69
C LEU A 126 11.47 2.77 13.63
N THR A 127 10.25 2.97 14.14
CA THR A 127 9.93 4.06 15.07
C THR A 127 10.69 3.91 16.38
N GLN A 128 10.70 2.71 16.98
CA GLN A 128 11.47 2.41 18.19
C GLN A 128 12.98 2.63 18.02
N ARG A 129 13.50 2.37 16.82
CA ARG A 129 14.93 2.55 16.49
C ARG A 129 15.25 3.96 15.99
N GLY A 130 14.28 4.87 15.96
CA GLY A 130 14.46 6.25 15.52
C GLY A 130 14.81 6.37 14.04
N VAL A 131 14.43 5.40 13.21
CA VAL A 131 14.65 5.44 11.75
C VAL A 131 13.56 6.30 11.11
N PRO A 132 13.91 7.38 10.40
CA PRO A 132 12.93 8.20 9.71
C PRO A 132 12.17 7.40 8.66
N LEU A 133 10.85 7.52 8.65
CA LEU A 133 9.99 6.90 7.65
C LEU A 133 8.89 7.86 7.16
N VAL A 134 8.39 7.58 5.97
CA VAL A 134 7.17 8.20 5.45
C VAL A 134 6.38 7.20 4.61
N GLN A 135 5.05 7.24 4.71
CA GLN A 135 4.17 6.54 3.78
C GLN A 135 3.61 7.53 2.76
N CYS A 136 3.70 7.15 1.48
CA CYS A 136 3.15 7.91 0.37
C CYS A 136 1.60 7.83 0.34
N SER A 137 0.99 8.63 -0.53
CA SER A 137 -0.45 8.59 -0.75
C SER A 137 -0.89 7.35 -1.50
N ALA A 138 -0.12 7.00 -2.53
CA ALA A 138 -0.22 5.79 -3.33
C ALA A 138 1.17 5.18 -3.50
N GLU A 139 1.65 4.98 -4.72
CA GLU A 139 2.96 4.37 -5.02
C GLU A 139 4.14 5.24 -4.53
N ALA A 140 5.19 4.61 -4.00
CA ALA A 140 6.38 5.29 -3.49
C ALA A 140 7.51 5.43 -4.51
N ASP A 141 7.54 4.64 -5.59
CA ASP A 141 8.69 4.50 -6.49
C ASP A 141 9.23 5.83 -7.00
N TRP A 142 8.34 6.67 -7.52
CA TRP A 142 8.70 7.98 -8.07
C TRP A 142 9.28 8.92 -7.01
N GLU A 143 8.67 8.96 -5.81
CA GLU A 143 9.15 9.79 -4.71
C GLU A 143 10.50 9.29 -4.17
N ILE A 144 10.69 7.97 -4.08
CA ILE A 144 11.98 7.34 -3.72
C ILE A 144 13.06 7.76 -4.73
N ALA A 145 12.77 7.66 -6.03
CA ALA A 145 13.71 8.00 -7.10
C ALA A 145 14.08 9.50 -7.08
N CYS A 146 13.09 10.39 -6.95
CA CYS A 146 13.30 11.83 -6.81
C CYS A 146 14.16 12.16 -5.56
N LEU A 147 13.86 11.54 -4.42
CA LEU A 147 14.58 11.76 -3.16
C LEU A 147 16.04 11.32 -3.27
N ALA A 148 16.27 10.11 -3.79
CA ALA A 148 17.60 9.55 -3.95
C ALA A 148 18.47 10.35 -4.94
N ARG A 149 17.88 10.82 -6.05
CA ARG A 149 18.54 11.72 -6.99
C ARG A 149 18.87 13.06 -6.34
N GLN A 150 17.93 13.67 -5.62
CA GLN A 150 18.12 14.96 -4.95
C GLN A 150 19.23 14.91 -3.90
N TRP A 151 19.32 13.82 -3.14
CA TRP A 151 20.38 13.63 -2.14
C TRP A 151 21.64 12.98 -2.68
N ASN A 152 21.65 12.60 -3.96
CA ASN A 152 22.74 11.86 -4.61
C ASN A 152 23.20 10.65 -3.78
N CYS A 153 22.24 9.83 -3.35
CA CYS A 153 22.51 8.66 -2.52
C CYS A 153 21.84 7.40 -3.10
N PRO A 154 22.31 6.20 -2.73
CA PRO A 154 21.76 4.98 -3.32
C PRO A 154 20.34 4.68 -2.85
N VAL A 155 19.61 3.93 -3.69
CA VAL A 155 18.33 3.29 -3.32
C VAL A 155 18.54 1.81 -3.06
N LEU A 156 18.00 1.29 -1.96
CA LEU A 156 17.91 -0.15 -1.68
C LEU A 156 16.50 -0.66 -1.98
N THR A 157 16.35 -1.48 -3.02
CA THR A 157 15.07 -2.11 -3.38
C THR A 157 15.31 -3.38 -4.22
N ASN A 158 14.23 -4.10 -4.55
CA ASN A 158 14.18 -5.18 -5.52
C ASN A 158 13.26 -4.85 -6.71
N ASP A 159 12.69 -3.64 -6.75
CA ASP A 159 11.87 -3.21 -7.87
C ASP A 159 12.76 -2.89 -9.08
N SER A 160 12.42 -3.46 -10.24
CA SER A 160 13.17 -3.27 -11.48
C SER A 160 12.94 -1.94 -12.17
N ASP A 161 11.92 -1.16 -11.81
CA ASP A 161 11.74 0.20 -12.32
C ASP A 161 12.95 1.10 -11.97
N PHE A 162 13.67 0.78 -10.90
CA PHE A 162 14.90 1.47 -10.51
C PHE A 162 16.13 1.16 -11.35
N TYR A 163 16.07 0.16 -12.24
CA TYR A 163 17.08 0.01 -13.30
C TYR A 163 16.91 1.04 -14.43
N VAL A 164 15.76 1.71 -14.49
CA VAL A 164 15.38 2.68 -15.52
C VAL A 164 15.57 4.12 -15.05
N PHE A 165 15.25 4.43 -13.79
CA PHE A 165 15.47 5.76 -13.22
C PHE A 165 16.95 6.18 -13.29
N ASP A 166 17.21 7.42 -13.74
CA ASP A 166 18.56 8.00 -13.75
C ASP A 166 18.97 8.42 -12.34
N LEU A 167 19.53 7.47 -11.59
CA LEU A 167 19.97 7.63 -10.21
C LEU A 167 21.50 7.66 -10.13
N PRO A 168 22.13 8.86 -10.01
CA PRO A 168 23.58 8.97 -9.98
C PRO A 168 24.20 8.35 -8.72
N GLY A 169 23.47 8.36 -7.59
CA GLY A 169 23.84 7.68 -6.35
C GLY A 169 23.74 6.14 -6.45
N GLY A 170 23.10 5.63 -7.50
CA GLY A 170 23.02 4.22 -7.83
C GLY A 170 21.86 3.47 -7.20
N TYR A 171 21.65 2.26 -7.71
CA TYR A 171 20.70 1.28 -7.21
C TYR A 171 21.45 0.12 -6.56
N LEU A 172 21.02 -0.28 -5.36
CA LEU A 172 21.51 -1.42 -4.62
C LEU A 172 20.44 -2.51 -4.62
N PRO A 173 20.62 -3.59 -5.39
CA PRO A 173 19.69 -4.71 -5.36
C PRO A 173 19.76 -5.40 -3.99
N LEU A 174 18.61 -5.61 -3.32
CA LEU A 174 18.57 -6.31 -2.03
C LEU A 174 19.13 -7.74 -2.11
N SER A 175 19.15 -8.34 -3.31
CA SER A 175 19.74 -9.66 -3.55
C SER A 175 21.24 -9.73 -3.27
N PHE A 176 21.98 -8.64 -3.49
CA PHE A 176 23.42 -8.57 -3.29
C PHE A 176 23.84 -7.83 -2.02
N PHE A 177 22.90 -7.27 -1.25
CA PHE A 177 23.19 -6.48 -0.06
C PHE A 177 23.50 -7.39 1.16
N GLN A 178 24.78 -7.70 1.39
CA GLN A 178 25.24 -8.70 2.38
C GLN A 178 25.29 -8.19 3.82
N TRP A 179 24.16 -7.72 4.34
CA TRP A 179 24.07 -7.09 5.67
C TRP A 179 24.32 -8.08 6.84
N THR A 180 24.11 -9.38 6.64
CA THR A 180 24.33 -10.42 7.67
C THR A 180 25.80 -10.77 7.90
N ASN A 181 26.68 -10.40 6.97
CA ASN A 181 28.11 -10.74 7.00
C ASN A 181 28.96 -9.48 6.81
N LEU A 182 28.92 -8.60 7.82
CA LEU A 182 29.70 -7.37 7.82
C LEU A 182 31.19 -7.67 7.63
N LYS A 183 31.82 -6.92 6.73
CA LYS A 183 33.25 -7.04 6.44
C LYS A 183 34.02 -5.89 7.09
N GLY A 184 35.32 -6.10 7.27
CA GLY A 184 36.23 -5.14 7.92
C GLY A 184 36.18 -5.19 9.45
N LYS A 185 37.12 -4.49 10.09
CA LYS A 185 37.21 -4.33 11.56
C LYS A 185 36.54 -3.03 11.98
N ALA A 186 36.00 -2.95 13.20
CA ALA A 186 35.56 -1.67 13.76
C ALA A 186 36.76 -0.69 13.86
N PRO A 187 36.58 0.61 13.56
CA PRO A 187 35.36 1.33 13.17
C PRO A 187 35.10 1.35 11.65
N GLN A 188 35.82 0.54 10.87
CA GLN A 188 35.81 0.53 9.42
C GLN A 188 34.92 -0.56 8.79
N ARG A 189 33.87 -0.98 9.49
CA ARG A 189 32.93 -1.99 8.98
C ARG A 189 32.19 -1.48 7.74
N TYR A 190 31.88 -2.39 6.84
CA TYR A 190 31.09 -2.11 5.63
C TYR A 190 30.21 -3.30 5.26
N ILE A 191 29.15 -3.01 4.52
CA ILE A 191 28.31 -4.01 3.87
C ILE A 191 28.85 -4.22 2.46
N SER A 192 29.16 -5.48 2.11
CA SER A 192 29.47 -5.82 0.72
C SER A 192 28.18 -5.81 -0.07
N SER A 193 28.15 -5.08 -1.18
CA SER A 193 27.00 -5.02 -2.08
C SER A 193 27.46 -4.98 -3.53
N GLN A 194 26.51 -5.07 -4.44
CA GLN A 194 26.69 -4.60 -5.81
C GLN A 194 25.85 -3.34 -6.00
N PHE A 195 26.30 -2.45 -6.89
CA PHE A 195 25.57 -1.26 -7.28
C PHE A 195 25.45 -1.13 -8.79
N TYR A 196 24.33 -0.57 -9.22
CA TYR A 196 23.99 -0.32 -10.61
C TYR A 196 23.84 1.17 -10.86
N THR A 197 24.25 1.61 -12.05
CA THR A 197 23.82 2.90 -12.62
C THR A 197 23.44 2.67 -14.08
N ILE A 198 22.57 3.51 -14.63
CA ILE A 198 22.19 3.41 -16.04
C ILE A 198 23.39 3.53 -16.99
N ASN A 199 24.45 4.23 -16.57
CA ASN A 199 25.68 4.35 -17.36
C ASN A 199 26.37 3.00 -17.55
N ASN A 200 26.27 2.10 -16.56
CA ASN A 200 26.84 0.76 -16.67
C ASN A 200 26.16 -0.03 -17.80
N LEU A 201 24.83 0.05 -17.86
CA LEU A 201 24.03 -0.58 -18.91
C LEU A 201 24.33 0.07 -20.27
N CYS A 202 24.18 1.39 -20.39
CA CYS A 202 24.38 2.11 -21.66
C CYS A 202 25.76 1.87 -22.28
N ARG A 203 26.82 1.78 -21.47
CA ARG A 203 28.18 1.46 -21.95
C ARG A 203 28.28 0.10 -22.62
N CYS A 204 27.51 -0.89 -22.15
CA CYS A 204 27.49 -2.22 -22.74
C CYS A 204 26.77 -2.26 -24.11
N PHE A 205 25.96 -1.24 -24.41
CA PHE A 205 25.21 -1.09 -25.66
C PHE A 205 25.70 0.09 -26.50
N GLY A 206 27.02 0.22 -26.65
CA GLY A 206 27.62 1.20 -27.56
C GLY A 206 27.41 2.66 -27.17
N GLY A 207 27.11 2.95 -25.89
CA GLY A 207 26.79 4.30 -25.45
C GLY A 207 25.33 4.70 -25.71
N LEU A 208 24.41 3.73 -25.68
CA LEU A 208 22.95 3.94 -25.76
C LEU A 208 22.52 5.22 -25.04
N ASN A 209 21.73 6.05 -25.71
CA ASN A 209 21.18 7.25 -25.08
C ASN A 209 20.30 6.85 -23.89
N ARG A 210 20.67 7.28 -22.69
CA ARG A 210 19.95 7.02 -21.44
C ARG A 210 18.47 7.41 -21.48
N GLU A 211 18.11 8.41 -22.28
CA GLU A 211 16.72 8.86 -22.42
C GLU A 211 15.82 7.83 -23.12
N LEU A 212 16.41 6.80 -23.75
CA LEU A 212 15.69 5.69 -24.39
C LEU A 212 15.36 4.55 -23.41
N LEU A 213 15.95 4.50 -22.22
CA LEU A 213 15.67 3.43 -21.25
C LEU A 213 14.20 3.41 -20.78
N PRO A 214 13.54 4.56 -20.50
CA PRO A 214 12.11 4.57 -20.23
C PRO A 214 11.27 3.98 -21.38
N LEU A 215 11.67 4.19 -22.63
CA LEU A 215 10.97 3.59 -23.78
C LEU A 215 11.11 2.07 -23.77
N CYS A 216 12.32 1.56 -23.47
CA CYS A 216 12.56 0.13 -23.28
C CYS A 216 11.63 -0.47 -22.19
N ALA A 217 11.52 0.23 -21.05
CA ALA A 217 10.71 -0.21 -19.92
C ALA A 217 9.22 -0.30 -20.25
N VAL A 218 8.67 0.72 -20.91
CA VAL A 218 7.26 0.76 -21.30
C VAL A 218 6.93 -0.31 -22.33
N ILE A 219 7.77 -0.48 -23.37
CA ILE A 219 7.57 -1.51 -24.41
C ILE A 219 7.64 -2.92 -23.81
N THR A 220 8.57 -3.17 -22.87
CA THR A 220 8.71 -4.49 -22.23
C THR A 220 7.54 -4.82 -21.29
N GLY A 221 6.80 -3.82 -20.84
CA GLY A 221 5.76 -3.94 -19.83
C GLY A 221 6.29 -3.62 -18.44
N ASN A 222 5.99 -2.41 -17.98
CA ASN A 222 6.22 -1.98 -16.61
C ASN A 222 4.97 -2.18 -15.73
N ASP A 223 5.02 -1.70 -14.50
CA ASP A 223 3.98 -1.89 -13.49
C ASP A 223 2.61 -1.25 -13.87
N TYR A 224 2.57 -0.42 -14.91
CA TYR A 224 1.37 0.23 -15.47
C TYR A 224 0.77 -0.50 -16.67
N GLY A 225 1.41 -1.59 -17.12
CA GLY A 225 1.01 -2.39 -18.28
C GLY A 225 1.71 -1.95 -19.57
N ALA A 226 1.91 -2.91 -20.48
CA ALA A 226 2.31 -2.63 -21.84
C ALA A 226 1.07 -2.27 -22.69
N PRO A 227 1.18 -1.35 -23.67
CA PRO A 227 0.16 -1.22 -24.71
C PRO A 227 -0.11 -2.57 -25.39
N MET A 228 -1.35 -2.80 -25.85
CA MET A 228 -1.74 -4.10 -26.44
C MET A 228 -0.87 -4.47 -27.65
N GLU A 229 -0.42 -3.47 -28.41
CA GLU A 229 0.36 -3.62 -29.62
C GLU A 229 1.88 -3.71 -29.36
N ALA A 230 2.32 -3.66 -28.10
CA ALA A 230 3.75 -3.71 -27.76
C ALA A 230 4.39 -5.07 -28.06
N ASP A 231 3.64 -6.17 -27.93
CA ASP A 231 4.13 -7.50 -28.31
C ASP A 231 4.32 -7.63 -29.82
N ASP A 232 3.41 -7.07 -30.63
CA ASP A 232 3.56 -7.03 -32.09
C ASP A 232 4.81 -6.24 -32.50
N LEU A 233 5.07 -5.11 -31.83
CA LEU A 233 6.28 -4.32 -32.04
C LEU A 233 7.56 -5.11 -31.70
N LEU A 234 7.57 -5.81 -30.56
CA LEU A 234 8.70 -6.65 -30.16
C LEU A 234 8.98 -7.76 -31.19
N ASP A 235 7.93 -8.39 -31.70
CA ASP A 235 8.05 -9.45 -32.70
C ASP A 235 8.58 -8.91 -34.04
N LEU A 236 8.17 -7.71 -34.45
CA LEU A 236 8.74 -7.02 -35.63
C LEU A 236 10.23 -6.69 -35.46
N ILE A 237 10.64 -6.24 -34.26
CA ILE A 237 12.03 -5.93 -33.94
C ILE A 237 12.91 -7.20 -33.99
N ASP A 238 12.44 -8.31 -33.43
CA ASP A 238 13.16 -9.59 -33.40
C ASP A 238 13.35 -10.18 -34.81
N VAL A 239 12.36 -10.03 -35.70
CA VAL A 239 12.45 -10.40 -37.12
C VAL A 239 13.49 -9.55 -37.85
N GLY A 240 13.51 -8.23 -37.61
CA GLY A 240 14.48 -7.31 -38.21
C GLY A 240 15.92 -7.53 -37.75
N ALA A 241 16.13 -7.91 -36.48
CA ALA A 241 17.43 -8.23 -35.90
C ALA A 241 18.02 -9.54 -36.48
N SER A 242 17.16 -10.52 -36.78
CA SER A 242 17.54 -11.80 -37.38
C SER A 242 17.94 -11.67 -38.86
N GLY A 243 17.36 -10.71 -39.60
CA GLY A 243 17.68 -10.46 -41.01
C GLY A 243 19.02 -9.74 -41.27
N ARG A 244 19.58 -9.05 -40.27
CA ARG A 244 20.84 -8.28 -40.40
C ARG A 244 22.10 -9.06 -40.02
N ARG A 245 21.99 -10.26 -39.42
CA ARG A 245 23.12 -11.14 -39.13
C ARG A 245 23.18 -12.30 -40.11
N GLY A 246 23.79 -12.05 -41.27
CA GLY A 246 24.35 -13.12 -42.09
C GLY A 246 25.44 -13.85 -41.32
N GLY A 247 25.29 -15.15 -41.10
CA GLY A 247 26.35 -16.03 -40.58
C GLY A 247 26.04 -16.68 -39.23
N ARG A 248 25.70 -17.98 -39.30
CA ARG A 248 25.57 -18.91 -38.17
C ARG A 248 26.77 -18.84 -37.23
N SER A 249 26.50 -18.60 -35.95
CA SER A 249 27.26 -19.21 -34.84
C SER A 249 26.27 -19.88 -33.88
N LYS A 250 26.13 -21.21 -34.04
CA LYS A 250 25.44 -22.08 -33.07
C LYS A 250 26.26 -22.04 -31.78
N GLY A 251 25.74 -21.45 -30.71
CA GLY A 251 26.36 -21.53 -29.38
C GLY A 251 26.02 -20.42 -28.38
N ARG A 252 25.40 -19.31 -28.79
CA ARG A 252 25.01 -18.25 -27.85
C ARG A 252 23.57 -18.48 -27.39
N ALA A 253 23.35 -18.52 -26.07
CA ALA A 253 22.04 -18.63 -25.43
C ALA A 253 21.03 -17.67 -26.09
N SER A 254 19.75 -18.06 -26.17
CA SER A 254 18.71 -17.21 -26.77
C SER A 254 18.80 -15.81 -26.17
N SER A 255 19.12 -14.81 -27.00
CA SER A 255 19.14 -13.40 -26.61
C SER A 255 17.81 -13.09 -25.93
N SER A 256 17.82 -12.47 -24.75
CA SER A 256 16.57 -12.07 -24.12
C SER A 256 15.86 -11.04 -25.01
N ARG A 257 14.51 -11.00 -25.03
CA ARG A 257 13.74 -9.95 -25.75
C ARG A 257 14.22 -8.54 -25.38
N ILE A 258 14.60 -8.36 -24.11
CA ILE A 258 15.17 -7.10 -23.59
C ILE A 258 16.52 -6.78 -24.25
N GLU A 259 17.40 -7.75 -24.43
CA GLU A 259 18.68 -7.55 -25.11
C GLU A 259 18.47 -7.13 -26.57
N GLY A 260 17.54 -7.79 -27.27
CA GLY A 260 17.16 -7.44 -28.66
C GLY A 260 16.65 -6.00 -28.76
N LEU A 261 15.75 -5.62 -27.85
CA LEU A 261 15.20 -4.27 -27.78
C LEU A 261 16.27 -3.21 -27.48
N LEU A 262 17.18 -3.46 -26.54
CA LEU A 262 18.29 -2.54 -26.22
C LEU A 262 19.25 -2.38 -27.40
N ILE A 263 19.54 -3.45 -28.14
CA ILE A 263 20.35 -3.40 -29.36
C ILE A 263 19.63 -2.55 -30.42
N TRP A 264 18.33 -2.76 -30.63
CA TRP A 264 17.55 -1.94 -31.56
C TRP A 264 17.56 -0.46 -31.16
N LEU A 265 17.28 -0.16 -29.88
CA LEU A 265 17.30 1.20 -29.35
C LEU A 265 18.66 1.89 -29.48
N SER A 266 19.76 1.13 -29.44
CA SER A 266 21.12 1.69 -29.62
C SER A 266 21.36 2.29 -31.01
N SER A 267 20.46 2.04 -31.96
CA SER A 267 20.52 2.60 -33.32
C SER A 267 19.97 4.03 -33.43
N PHE A 268 19.34 4.56 -32.37
CA PHE A 268 18.73 5.90 -32.38
C PHE A 268 19.48 6.87 -31.48
N SER A 269 19.53 8.13 -31.90
CA SER A 269 20.20 9.20 -31.13
C SER A 269 19.25 9.86 -30.15
N SER A 270 17.94 9.82 -30.40
CA SER A 270 16.92 10.49 -29.58
C SER A 270 15.63 9.69 -29.43
N VAL A 271 14.85 10.02 -28.40
CA VAL A 271 13.50 9.48 -28.19
C VAL A 271 12.57 9.82 -29.36
N ALA A 272 12.74 10.98 -30.00
CA ALA A 272 11.92 11.37 -31.14
C ALA A 272 12.12 10.44 -32.34
N GLU A 273 13.38 10.16 -32.71
CA GLU A 273 13.72 9.24 -33.79
C GLU A 273 13.19 7.81 -33.53
N ALA A 274 13.35 7.32 -32.30
CA ALA A 274 12.86 6.00 -31.93
C ALA A 274 11.32 5.91 -32.03
N LEU A 275 10.61 6.95 -31.59
CA LEU A 275 9.14 6.98 -31.68
C LEU A 275 8.63 7.14 -33.12
N GLU A 276 9.33 7.89 -33.97
CA GLU A 276 9.02 7.98 -35.40
C GLU A 276 9.16 6.62 -36.09
N GLU A 277 10.20 5.85 -35.74
CA GLU A 277 10.36 4.49 -36.24
C GLU A 277 9.25 3.55 -35.75
N VAL A 278 8.83 3.67 -34.47
CA VAL A 278 7.67 2.92 -33.96
C VAL A 278 6.42 3.24 -34.77
N SER A 279 6.13 4.53 -35.02
CA SER A 279 5.00 4.95 -35.85
C SER A 279 5.08 4.35 -37.26
N ARG A 280 6.27 4.29 -37.86
CA ARG A 280 6.47 3.68 -39.19
C ARG A 280 6.22 2.18 -39.18
N LEU A 281 6.75 1.45 -38.21
CA LEU A 281 6.60 -0.01 -38.10
C LEU A 281 5.14 -0.41 -37.85
N MET A 282 4.41 0.41 -37.09
CA MET A 282 3.01 0.17 -36.75
C MET A 282 2.02 0.73 -37.79
N GLY A 283 2.52 1.37 -38.86
CA GLY A 283 1.65 1.94 -39.90
C GLY A 283 0.79 3.11 -39.43
N GLU A 284 1.26 3.90 -38.46
CA GLU A 284 0.56 5.10 -37.98
C GLU A 284 0.63 6.21 -39.04
N GLU A 285 -0.40 6.34 -39.89
CA GLU A 285 -0.48 7.45 -40.85
C GLU A 285 -0.79 8.78 -40.15
N GLY A 286 0.04 9.79 -40.38
CA GLY A 286 -0.29 11.20 -40.18
C GLY A 286 -0.74 11.59 -38.76
N GLY A 287 0.09 11.32 -37.74
CA GLY A 287 -0.09 11.93 -36.42
C GLY A 287 -1.42 11.63 -35.74
N GLN A 288 -1.92 10.40 -35.86
CA GLN A 288 -3.12 9.96 -35.15
C GLN A 288 -2.99 10.26 -33.65
N LYS A 289 -3.85 11.16 -33.16
CA LYS A 289 -3.99 11.52 -31.76
C LYS A 289 -4.48 10.27 -31.01
N GLY A 290 -3.59 9.56 -30.32
CA GLY A 290 -3.88 8.31 -29.61
C GLY A 290 -3.15 7.06 -30.10
N GLY A 291 -2.29 7.15 -31.12
CA GLY A 291 -1.44 6.04 -31.57
C GLY A 291 -0.47 5.54 -30.49
N LEU A 292 0.07 4.33 -30.67
CA LEU A 292 1.03 3.68 -29.79
C LEU A 292 2.19 4.61 -29.42
N SER A 293 2.74 5.34 -30.39
CA SER A 293 3.83 6.31 -30.16
C SER A 293 3.49 7.37 -29.10
N SER A 294 2.26 7.88 -29.12
CA SER A 294 1.77 8.88 -28.16
C SER A 294 1.52 8.28 -26.77
N GLN A 295 1.03 7.03 -26.72
CA GLN A 295 0.84 6.28 -25.48
C GLN A 295 2.18 5.96 -24.81
N LEU A 296 3.17 5.50 -25.59
CA LEU A 296 4.53 5.25 -25.13
C LEU A 296 5.15 6.53 -24.57
N ARG A 297 5.05 7.66 -25.29
CA ARG A 297 5.57 8.95 -24.83
C ARG A 297 4.93 9.41 -23.52
N ALA A 298 3.63 9.20 -23.35
CA ALA A 298 2.93 9.55 -22.12
C ALA A 298 3.39 8.65 -20.95
N ALA A 299 3.49 7.34 -21.16
CA ALA A 299 3.94 6.38 -20.15
C ALA A 299 5.40 6.60 -19.73
N MET A 300 6.27 7.07 -20.62
CA MET A 300 7.66 7.42 -20.27
C MET A 300 7.77 8.55 -19.24
N GLN A 301 6.74 9.41 -19.12
CA GLN A 301 6.78 10.52 -18.16
C GLN A 301 6.84 10.05 -16.70
N GLU A 302 6.39 8.82 -16.41
CA GLU A 302 6.47 8.21 -15.08
C GLU A 302 7.93 8.02 -14.62
N TYR A 303 8.90 7.97 -15.55
CA TYR A 303 10.33 7.88 -15.21
C TYR A 303 11.05 9.24 -15.14
N ASN A 304 10.33 10.35 -15.35
CA ASN A 304 10.90 11.69 -15.32
C ASN A 304 11.00 12.23 -13.88
N ILE A 305 12.22 12.22 -13.34
CA ILE A 305 12.54 12.58 -11.94
C ILE A 305 13.33 13.90 -11.82
N LYS A 306 13.12 14.84 -12.76
CA LYS A 306 13.84 16.14 -12.75
C LYS A 306 13.36 17.12 -11.67
N THR A 307 12.21 16.86 -11.05
CA THR A 307 11.61 17.69 -10.00
C THR A 307 12.18 17.34 -8.62
N ARG A 308 12.03 18.27 -7.66
CA ARG A 308 12.38 18.00 -6.26
C ARG A 308 11.30 17.15 -5.58
N SER A 309 11.72 16.23 -4.73
CA SER A 309 10.78 15.42 -3.93
C SER A 309 10.14 16.27 -2.84
N SER A 310 8.83 16.13 -2.69
CA SER A 310 8.08 16.75 -1.59
C SER A 310 8.51 16.19 -0.22
N LEU A 311 8.99 14.94 -0.20
CA LEU A 311 9.42 14.23 1.00
C LEU A 311 10.75 14.73 1.57
N ALA A 312 11.55 15.48 0.79
CA ALA A 312 12.82 16.01 1.28
C ALA A 312 12.61 16.95 2.49
N HIS A 313 11.52 17.73 2.49
CA HIS A 313 11.16 18.58 3.63
C HIS A 313 10.67 17.76 4.83
N TRP A 314 9.92 16.68 4.60
CA TRP A 314 9.48 15.77 5.66
C TRP A 314 10.67 15.26 6.49
N PHE A 315 11.72 14.77 5.82
CA PHE A 315 12.90 14.24 6.48
C PHE A 315 13.85 15.30 7.07
N SER A 316 13.73 16.57 6.67
CA SER A 316 14.62 17.65 7.12
C SER A 316 14.00 18.52 8.23
N GLU A 317 12.69 18.78 8.17
CA GLU A 317 12.00 19.76 9.02
C GLU A 317 10.94 19.13 9.94
N GLY A 318 10.57 17.85 9.71
CA GLY A 318 9.84 17.00 10.66
C GLY A 318 8.42 17.43 11.06
N LYS A 319 7.78 18.39 10.37
CA LYS A 319 6.56 19.05 10.89
C LYS A 319 5.43 19.35 9.90
N VAL A 320 5.53 18.97 8.63
CA VAL A 320 4.43 19.18 7.65
C VAL A 320 4.17 17.88 6.89
N ALA A 321 2.94 17.36 6.98
CA ALA A 321 2.53 16.18 6.22
C ALA A 321 2.77 16.41 4.71
N PRO A 322 3.31 15.42 3.96
CA PRO A 322 3.46 15.55 2.53
C PRO A 322 2.09 15.77 1.89
N ARG A 323 1.85 16.96 1.33
CA ARG A 323 0.67 17.21 0.49
C ARG A 323 1.00 16.68 -0.90
N GLY A 324 0.66 15.42 -1.15
CA GLY A 324 0.74 14.85 -2.50
C GLY A 324 -0.23 15.53 -3.45
N ASN A 325 0.12 15.63 -4.73
CA ASN A 325 -0.73 16.18 -5.80
C ASN A 325 -1.95 15.29 -6.15
N THR A 326 -2.20 14.21 -5.42
CA THR A 326 -3.39 13.37 -5.60
C THR A 326 -4.58 14.05 -4.96
N SER A 327 -5.51 14.50 -5.81
CA SER A 327 -6.78 15.18 -5.52
C SER A 327 -7.73 14.48 -4.53
N GLY A 328 -7.37 13.31 -3.98
CA GLY A 328 -8.11 12.60 -2.94
C GLY A 328 -7.65 12.84 -1.50
N LEU A 329 -6.34 13.07 -1.26
CA LEU A 329 -5.82 13.30 0.11
C LEU A 329 -6.24 14.66 0.69
N THR A 330 -6.64 15.61 -0.17
CA THR A 330 -7.19 16.90 0.27
C THR A 330 -8.50 16.77 1.05
N GLN A 331 -9.12 15.57 1.07
CA GLN A 331 -10.31 15.28 1.88
C GLN A 331 -9.99 14.77 3.29
N LEU A 332 -8.76 14.31 3.56
CA LEU A 332 -8.38 13.84 4.89
C LEU A 332 -8.11 15.03 5.82
N PRO A 333 -8.68 15.04 7.04
CA PRO A 333 -8.28 15.98 8.08
C PRO A 333 -6.76 15.93 8.32
N ASP A 334 -6.14 17.07 8.62
CA ASP A 334 -4.69 17.19 8.78
C ASP A 334 -4.10 16.15 9.76
N CYS A 335 -4.83 15.82 10.83
CA CYS A 335 -4.40 14.82 11.80
C CYS A 335 -4.31 13.40 11.21
N LEU A 336 -5.24 13.03 10.32
CA LEU A 336 -5.24 11.73 9.65
C LEU A 336 -4.22 11.70 8.52
N SER A 337 -4.06 12.81 7.79
CA SER A 337 -3.00 12.96 6.79
C SER A 337 -1.61 12.81 7.42
N PHE A 338 -1.40 13.39 8.60
CA PHE A 338 -0.16 13.25 9.35
C PHE A 338 0.04 11.81 9.87
N ALA A 339 -1.00 11.19 10.45
CA ALA A 339 -0.94 9.80 10.88
C ALA A 339 -0.69 8.83 9.70
N ALA A 340 -1.27 9.12 8.53
CA ALA A 340 -1.01 8.38 7.30
C ALA A 340 0.44 8.52 6.85
N ALA A 341 0.99 9.73 6.84
CA ALA A 341 2.40 9.97 6.51
C ALA A 341 3.36 9.27 7.48
N GLN A 342 3.00 9.17 8.78
CA GLN A 342 3.75 8.38 9.77
C GLN A 342 3.51 6.87 9.66
N GLY A 343 2.68 6.42 8.70
CA GLY A 343 2.30 5.03 8.50
C GLY A 343 1.47 4.42 9.63
N GLN A 344 0.92 5.25 10.53
CA GLN A 344 0.02 4.86 11.62
C GLN A 344 -1.43 4.66 11.15
N LEU A 345 -1.78 5.20 9.99
CA LEU A 345 -3.07 4.93 9.34
C LEU A 345 -2.91 3.84 8.27
N ALA A 346 -3.75 2.81 8.34
CA ALA A 346 -3.74 1.73 7.37
C ALA A 346 -4.14 2.24 5.97
N PRO A 347 -3.42 1.89 4.89
CA PRO A 347 -3.76 2.30 3.53
C PRO A 347 -5.22 2.04 3.13
N ALA A 348 -5.79 0.91 3.54
CA ALA A 348 -7.19 0.56 3.30
C ALA A 348 -8.21 1.59 3.82
N VAL A 349 -7.86 2.38 4.85
CA VAL A 349 -8.70 3.48 5.35
C VAL A 349 -8.72 4.63 4.35
N VAL A 350 -7.56 4.94 3.76
CA VAL A 350 -7.44 5.95 2.70
C VAL A 350 -8.19 5.48 1.46
N ASP A 351 -8.04 4.21 1.07
CA ASP A 351 -8.73 3.62 -0.09
C ASP A 351 -10.25 3.64 0.09
N ALA A 352 -10.75 3.29 1.27
CA ALA A 352 -12.17 3.34 1.58
C ALA A 352 -12.75 4.76 1.47
N LEU A 353 -11.99 5.77 1.92
CA LEU A 353 -12.42 7.17 1.86
C LEU A 353 -12.40 7.73 0.43
N VAL A 354 -11.29 7.52 -0.27
CA VAL A 354 -11.04 8.14 -1.59
C VAL A 354 -11.76 7.38 -2.71
N MET A 355 -11.72 6.05 -2.66
CA MET A 355 -12.18 5.19 -3.76
C MET A 355 -13.45 4.40 -3.42
N GLN A 356 -13.88 4.40 -2.15
CA GLN A 356 -14.93 3.50 -1.66
C GLN A 356 -14.66 2.04 -2.06
N ARG A 357 -13.38 1.66 -2.01
CA ARG A 357 -12.90 0.34 -2.43
C ARG A 357 -11.81 -0.13 -1.48
N VAL A 358 -11.85 -1.41 -1.08
CA VAL A 358 -10.85 -2.03 -0.21
C VAL A 358 -10.47 -3.41 -0.75
N LEU A 359 -9.17 -3.68 -0.80
CA LEU A 359 -8.61 -5.00 -1.12
C LEU A 359 -8.20 -5.71 0.18
N LEU A 360 -8.87 -6.80 0.52
CA LEU A 360 -8.58 -7.54 1.76
C LEU A 360 -7.46 -8.56 1.53
N ILE A 361 -6.41 -8.50 2.34
CA ILE A 361 -5.23 -9.35 2.21
C ILE A 361 -5.60 -10.81 2.58
N PRO A 362 -5.45 -11.79 1.67
CA PRO A 362 -5.74 -13.19 1.95
C PRO A 362 -4.84 -13.71 3.07
N GLN A 363 -5.43 -14.48 3.99
CA GLN A 363 -4.69 -15.10 5.10
C GLN A 363 -4.52 -16.60 4.82
N VAL A 364 -3.56 -17.25 5.49
CA VAL A 364 -3.44 -18.71 5.44
C VAL A 364 -4.53 -19.31 6.32
N GLU A 365 -5.57 -19.81 5.68
CA GLU A 365 -6.81 -20.27 6.32
C GLU A 365 -7.50 -21.37 5.49
N ASN A 366 -8.57 -21.97 6.02
CA ASN A 366 -9.36 -22.95 5.28
C ASN A 366 -10.27 -22.23 4.27
N ASN A 367 -9.97 -22.38 2.97
CA ASN A 367 -10.71 -21.71 1.92
C ASN A 367 -12.17 -22.16 1.76
N LYS A 368 -12.53 -23.35 2.26
CA LYS A 368 -13.91 -23.87 2.24
C LYS A 368 -14.82 -23.21 3.26
N LEU A 369 -14.23 -22.51 4.23
CA LEU A 369 -14.96 -21.74 5.22
C LEU A 369 -15.02 -20.27 4.80
N ALA A 370 -15.89 -19.52 5.48
CA ALA A 370 -15.95 -18.08 5.39
C ALA A 370 -14.55 -17.43 5.55
N SER A 371 -14.34 -16.32 4.85
CA SER A 371 -13.15 -15.48 5.03
C SER A 371 -13.01 -15.04 6.48
N SER A 372 -11.79 -15.14 7.03
CA SER A 372 -11.46 -14.60 8.36
C SER A 372 -11.76 -13.11 8.48
N HIS A 373 -11.78 -12.37 7.37
CA HIS A 373 -12.21 -10.97 7.38
C HIS A 373 -13.68 -10.77 7.76
N LEU A 374 -14.53 -11.79 7.67
CA LEU A 374 -15.93 -11.67 8.08
C LEU A 374 -16.07 -11.38 9.58
N SER A 375 -15.18 -11.92 10.43
CA SER A 375 -15.26 -11.67 11.87
C SER A 375 -14.99 -10.22 12.24
N ALA A 376 -14.34 -9.44 11.36
CA ALA A 376 -14.06 -8.03 11.56
C ALA A 376 -14.99 -7.11 10.74
N LYS A 377 -16.04 -7.67 10.09
CA LYS A 377 -16.92 -6.90 9.21
C LYS A 377 -17.59 -5.74 9.94
N ALA A 378 -18.14 -5.95 11.13
CA ALA A 378 -18.82 -4.90 11.89
C ALA A 378 -17.89 -3.71 12.22
N ILE A 379 -16.62 -3.97 12.54
CA ILE A 379 -15.62 -2.91 12.75
C ILE A 379 -15.41 -2.13 11.45
N ARG A 380 -15.25 -2.81 10.30
CA ARG A 380 -15.10 -2.12 9.02
C ARG A 380 -16.33 -1.30 8.64
N GLN A 381 -17.53 -1.82 8.87
CA GLN A 381 -18.78 -1.08 8.64
C GLN A 381 -18.84 0.20 9.47
N ALA A 382 -18.42 0.14 10.74
CA ALA A 382 -18.31 1.31 11.61
C ALA A 382 -17.27 2.31 11.11
N VAL A 383 -16.09 1.83 10.70
CA VAL A 383 -15.04 2.66 10.10
C VAL A 383 -15.55 3.36 8.83
N TYR A 384 -16.18 2.63 7.90
CA TYR A 384 -16.78 3.23 6.70
C TYR A 384 -17.87 4.24 7.04
N GLY A 385 -18.67 3.95 8.07
CA GLY A 385 -19.69 4.85 8.59
C GLY A 385 -19.12 6.17 9.10
N ILE A 386 -17.96 6.14 9.77
CA ILE A 386 -17.25 7.35 10.23
C ILE A 386 -16.62 8.10 9.04
N LEU A 387 -16.00 7.37 8.10
CA LEU A 387 -15.28 7.95 6.97
C LEU A 387 -16.21 8.62 5.95
N LEU A 388 -17.35 7.98 5.65
CA LEU A 388 -18.24 8.34 4.55
C LEU A 388 -19.51 9.08 5.00
N GLN A 389 -19.59 9.42 6.28
CA GLN A 389 -20.63 10.32 6.80
C GLN A 389 -20.59 11.63 6.00
N ARG A 390 -21.62 11.88 5.18
CA ARG A 390 -21.79 13.18 4.55
C ARG A 390 -21.95 14.21 5.66
N ALA A 391 -21.22 15.32 5.58
CA ALA A 391 -21.49 16.49 6.40
C ALA A 391 -22.90 17.00 6.05
N GLN A 392 -23.92 16.46 6.71
CA GLN A 392 -25.19 17.13 6.84
C GLN A 392 -24.94 18.28 7.80
N ASP A 393 -24.56 19.45 7.26
CA ASP A 393 -24.80 20.79 7.85
C ASP A 393 -24.03 21.87 7.07
N GLY A 394 -24.53 22.20 5.88
CA GLY A 394 -23.99 23.27 5.04
C GLY A 394 -25.06 24.00 4.22
N ALA A 395 -26.31 24.05 4.68
CA ALA A 395 -27.37 24.80 3.99
C ALA A 395 -28.55 25.18 4.90
N VAL A 396 -28.30 25.69 6.11
CA VAL A 396 -29.32 26.48 6.84
C VAL A 396 -28.64 27.66 7.51
N GLN A 397 -28.13 28.60 6.71
CA GLN A 397 -27.97 29.99 7.11
C GLN A 397 -27.62 30.84 5.88
N GLY A 398 -28.47 31.83 5.58
CA GLY A 398 -28.17 32.90 4.63
C GLY A 398 -28.98 32.88 3.35
N ARG A 399 -30.28 33.23 3.44
CA ARG A 399 -30.95 34.13 2.49
C ARG A 399 -32.31 34.57 3.04
N GLY A 400 -32.24 35.41 4.06
CA GLY A 400 -33.28 36.40 4.31
C GLY A 400 -32.94 37.68 3.55
N GLY A 401 -33.92 38.24 2.85
CA GLY A 401 -33.93 39.63 2.40
C GLY A 401 -33.54 39.88 0.94
N GLY A 402 -34.47 40.47 0.19
CA GLY A 402 -34.15 41.18 -1.05
C GLY A 402 -35.10 40.89 -2.21
N ALA A 403 -36.35 41.32 -2.09
CA ALA A 403 -37.27 41.44 -3.21
C ALA A 403 -36.73 42.47 -4.22
N GLN A 404 -36.72 42.13 -5.50
CA GLN A 404 -36.77 43.13 -6.56
C GLN A 404 -37.63 42.61 -7.72
N LEU A 405 -38.80 43.23 -7.82
CA LEU A 405 -39.73 43.14 -8.92
C LEU A 405 -39.04 43.62 -10.21
N ALA A 406 -39.11 42.82 -11.26
CA ALA A 406 -39.02 43.29 -12.64
C ALA A 406 -40.21 42.71 -13.41
N THR A 407 -41.19 43.58 -13.61
CA THR A 407 -42.36 43.39 -14.45
C THR A 407 -41.96 43.22 -15.91
N GLY A 408 -42.39 42.13 -16.53
CA GLY A 408 -42.24 41.89 -17.97
C GLY A 408 -43.50 41.25 -18.53
N SER A 409 -44.41 42.09 -18.98
CA SER A 409 -45.66 41.77 -19.67
C SER A 409 -45.45 40.98 -20.96
N GLY A 410 -46.24 39.91 -21.17
CA GLY A 410 -46.30 39.19 -22.44
C GLY A 410 -47.55 38.33 -22.55
N ARG A 411 -48.56 38.84 -23.27
CA ARG A 411 -49.88 38.26 -23.52
C ARG A 411 -49.82 36.93 -24.30
N GLY A 412 -50.75 36.02 -23.98
CA GLY A 412 -51.75 35.62 -24.97
C GLY A 412 -51.80 34.15 -25.45
N SER A 413 -52.88 33.50 -25.04
CA SER A 413 -53.77 32.64 -25.86
C SER A 413 -53.43 31.16 -26.10
N GLY A 414 -54.28 30.29 -25.52
CA GLY A 414 -55.14 29.43 -26.34
C GLY A 414 -55.07 27.90 -26.13
N GLY A 415 -56.18 27.31 -25.68
CA GLY A 415 -56.54 25.88 -25.85
C GLY A 415 -56.84 25.14 -24.54
N ARG A 416 -58.08 25.17 -24.01
CA ARG A 416 -59.13 24.12 -24.17
C ARG A 416 -58.57 22.68 -24.05
N GLY A 417 -58.99 21.80 -23.14
CA GLY A 417 -60.10 21.79 -22.20
C GLY A 417 -60.54 20.34 -22.00
N GLN A 418 -60.85 19.94 -20.77
CA GLN A 418 -61.97 19.08 -20.35
C GLN A 418 -61.70 18.57 -18.93
N GLY A 419 -62.62 18.91 -18.03
CA GLY A 419 -62.68 18.36 -16.68
C GLY A 419 -63.64 17.19 -16.61
N HIS A 420 -63.53 16.43 -15.53
CA HIS A 420 -64.61 15.82 -14.75
C HIS A 420 -63.96 15.29 -13.45
N THR A 421 -64.18 15.94 -12.30
CA THR A 421 -65.07 15.48 -11.20
C THR A 421 -64.85 14.00 -10.83
N SER A 422 -64.40 13.63 -9.63
CA SER A 422 -65.11 13.84 -8.37
C SER A 422 -64.38 13.17 -7.19
N ALA A 423 -64.77 13.61 -5.99
CA ALA A 423 -64.80 12.89 -4.71
C ALA A 423 -63.52 12.83 -3.86
N TRP A 424 -63.59 13.62 -2.79
CA TRP A 424 -62.74 13.61 -1.62
C TRP A 424 -62.98 12.34 -0.79
N SER A 425 -61.92 11.67 -0.32
CA SER A 425 -61.90 11.12 1.04
C SER A 425 -60.48 10.80 1.50
N MET A 426 -60.24 11.09 2.78
CA MET A 426 -59.03 11.02 3.58
C MET A 426 -58.11 9.82 3.34
N GLY A 427 -56.83 10.12 3.06
CA GLY A 427 -55.70 9.19 3.18
C GLY A 427 -54.52 9.90 3.84
N ARG A 428 -54.12 9.40 5.00
CA ARG A 428 -53.04 9.90 5.87
C ARG A 428 -51.79 10.36 5.10
N ALA A 429 -51.28 11.54 5.46
CA ALA A 429 -49.95 11.99 5.10
C ALA A 429 -48.90 11.01 5.68
N ALA A 430 -48.45 10.06 4.87
CA ALA A 430 -47.22 9.35 5.12
C ALA A 430 -46.09 10.31 4.74
N SER A 431 -45.31 10.73 5.73
CA SER A 431 -44.02 11.36 5.53
C SER A 431 -43.18 10.43 4.66
N VAL A 432 -43.00 10.81 3.39
CA VAL A 432 -42.00 10.19 2.52
C VAL A 432 -40.64 10.61 3.08
N GLN A 433 -40.14 9.85 4.06
CA GLN A 433 -38.72 9.82 4.34
C GLN A 433 -38.06 9.38 3.04
N ALA A 434 -37.37 10.31 2.38
CA ALA A 434 -36.47 9.98 1.29
C ALA A 434 -35.50 8.92 1.81
N GLN A 435 -35.70 7.66 1.43
CA GLN A 435 -34.77 6.58 1.70
C GLN A 435 -33.49 6.93 0.95
N SER A 436 -32.55 7.57 1.65
CA SER A 436 -31.19 7.75 1.17
C SER A 436 -30.66 6.37 0.80
N THR A 437 -30.16 6.22 -0.41
CA THR A 437 -29.47 5.00 -0.80
C THR A 437 -28.33 4.73 0.20
N PRO A 438 -28.19 3.49 0.69
CA PRO A 438 -27.14 3.16 1.65
C PRO A 438 -25.77 3.39 0.99
N ILE A 439 -24.86 4.02 1.72
CA ILE A 439 -23.48 4.21 1.26
C ILE A 439 -22.75 2.88 1.44
N CYS A 440 -22.14 2.37 0.38
CA CYS A 440 -21.46 1.07 0.39
C CYS A 440 -20.00 1.22 -0.07
N VAL A 441 -19.15 0.36 0.47
CA VAL A 441 -17.75 0.18 0.06
C VAL A 441 -17.60 -1.14 -0.68
N GLU A 442 -16.87 -1.13 -1.78
CA GLU A 442 -16.52 -2.31 -2.57
C GLU A 442 -15.36 -3.07 -1.91
N GLU A 443 -15.63 -4.19 -1.25
CA GLU A 443 -14.60 -5.07 -0.70
C GLU A 443 -14.27 -6.20 -1.67
N TYR A 444 -12.99 -6.37 -2.00
CA TYR A 444 -12.50 -7.53 -2.73
C TYR A 444 -11.89 -8.51 -1.73
N ASP A 445 -12.52 -9.68 -1.62
CA ASP A 445 -12.15 -10.74 -0.68
C ASP A 445 -12.19 -12.10 -1.38
N ARG A 446 -11.67 -13.14 -0.74
CA ARG A 446 -11.80 -14.50 -1.26
C ARG A 446 -13.24 -15.02 -1.10
N LEU A 447 -13.69 -15.77 -2.11
CA LEU A 447 -14.73 -16.78 -1.99
C LEU A 447 -14.13 -18.08 -2.55
N ASP A 448 -13.95 -19.07 -1.69
CA ASP A 448 -13.14 -20.24 -1.98
C ASP A 448 -11.75 -19.84 -2.51
N LEU A 449 -11.44 -20.24 -3.74
CA LEU A 449 -10.18 -19.94 -4.45
C LEU A 449 -10.27 -18.74 -5.38
N ASN A 450 -11.39 -18.03 -5.41
CA ASN A 450 -11.65 -16.95 -6.36
C ASN A 450 -11.73 -15.61 -5.65
N LEU A 451 -11.28 -14.56 -6.33
CA LEU A 451 -11.48 -13.20 -5.89
C LEU A 451 -12.93 -12.77 -6.17
N LYS A 452 -13.63 -12.32 -5.13
CA LYS A 452 -15.01 -11.87 -5.19
C LYS A 452 -15.12 -10.42 -4.73
N LYS A 453 -15.88 -9.64 -5.48
CA LYS A 453 -16.34 -8.31 -5.09
C LYS A 453 -17.59 -8.44 -4.22
N ASN A 454 -17.59 -7.77 -3.08
CA ASN A 454 -18.70 -7.68 -2.14
C ASN A 454 -19.02 -6.20 -1.90
N LEU A 455 -20.29 -5.89 -1.64
CA LEU A 455 -20.71 -4.56 -1.21
C LEU A 455 -20.94 -4.59 0.30
N VAL A 456 -20.23 -3.73 1.03
CA VAL A 456 -20.33 -3.60 2.48
C VAL A 456 -20.90 -2.23 2.82
N GLU A 457 -22.09 -2.25 3.41
CA GLU A 457 -22.78 -1.03 3.84
C GLU A 457 -22.03 -0.34 4.99
N ALA A 458 -21.82 0.96 4.85
CA ALA A 458 -21.28 1.83 5.88
C ALA A 458 -22.34 2.03 6.98
N GLN A 459 -22.00 1.63 8.20
CA GLN A 459 -22.90 1.73 9.35
C GLN A 459 -22.31 2.71 10.36
N PRO A 460 -22.75 3.98 10.37
CA PRO A 460 -22.22 4.95 11.32
C PRO A 460 -22.54 4.51 12.76
N PRO A 461 -21.60 4.67 13.71
CA PRO A 461 -21.89 4.51 15.13
C PRO A 461 -23.05 5.42 15.56
N ARG A 462 -23.84 4.97 16.52
CA ARG A 462 -24.92 5.76 17.14
C ARG A 462 -24.37 6.96 17.89
N THR A 463 -23.19 6.80 18.50
CA THR A 463 -22.46 7.90 19.10
C THR A 463 -21.93 8.82 17.98
N PRO A 464 -22.41 10.08 17.89
CA PRO A 464 -22.10 10.94 16.75
C PRO A 464 -20.65 11.37 16.78
N VAL A 465 -19.90 11.01 15.72
CA VAL A 465 -18.50 11.41 15.53
C VAL A 465 -18.26 11.78 14.09
N HIS A 466 -17.73 12.99 13.89
CA HIS A 466 -17.36 13.49 12.58
C HIS A 466 -15.88 13.32 12.32
N LEU A 467 -15.54 12.92 11.09
CA LEU A 467 -14.16 12.69 10.66
C LEU A 467 -13.24 13.90 10.92
N HIS A 468 -13.69 15.11 10.56
CA HIS A 468 -12.92 16.35 10.74
C HIS A 468 -12.71 16.75 12.21
N GLY A 469 -13.61 16.31 13.10
CA GLY A 469 -13.55 16.59 14.54
C GLY A 469 -12.93 15.47 15.37
N LEU A 470 -12.51 14.37 14.75
CA LEU A 470 -12.12 13.14 15.46
C LEU A 470 -10.94 13.39 16.42
N SER A 471 -9.95 14.19 16.03
CA SER A 471 -8.80 14.53 16.88
C SER A 471 -9.15 15.46 18.04
N GLN A 472 -10.19 16.29 17.89
CA GLN A 472 -10.65 17.26 18.89
C GLN A 472 -11.72 16.66 19.81
N ALA A 473 -12.31 15.53 19.42
CA ALA A 473 -13.37 14.88 20.17
C ALA A 473 -12.87 14.41 21.56
N PRO A 474 -13.68 14.61 22.63
CA PRO A 474 -13.33 14.17 23.97
C PRO A 474 -12.96 12.69 24.03
N VAL A 475 -11.97 12.33 24.87
CA VAL A 475 -11.52 10.93 25.02
C VAL A 475 -12.69 10.01 25.38
N ALA A 476 -13.57 10.43 26.29
CA ALA A 476 -14.75 9.67 26.69
C ALA A 476 -15.69 9.38 25.51
N LEU A 477 -15.87 10.32 24.59
CA LEU A 477 -16.71 10.15 23.41
C LEU A 477 -16.05 9.20 22.40
N ARG A 478 -14.73 9.32 22.18
CA ARG A 478 -13.98 8.38 21.32
C ARG A 478 -13.98 6.96 21.89
N LEU A 479 -13.83 6.83 23.21
CA LEU A 479 -13.93 5.56 23.91
C LEU A 479 -15.34 4.97 23.80
N GLY A 480 -16.38 5.81 23.93
CA GLY A 480 -17.77 5.41 23.75
C GLY A 480 -18.02 4.78 22.38
N VAL A 481 -17.53 5.39 21.30
CA VAL A 481 -17.60 4.80 19.95
C VAL A 481 -16.89 3.45 19.88
N LEU A 482 -15.67 3.37 20.41
CA LEU A 482 -14.90 2.13 20.37
C LEU A 482 -15.61 0.98 21.09
N LEU A 483 -16.12 1.24 22.29
CA LEU A 483 -16.87 0.27 23.09
C LEU A 483 -18.21 -0.09 22.46
N GLU A 484 -18.89 0.87 21.83
CA GLU A 484 -20.12 0.64 21.07
C GLU A 484 -19.88 -0.34 19.91
N VAL A 485 -18.84 -0.10 19.10
CA VAL A 485 -18.48 -0.94 17.95
C VAL A 485 -18.06 -2.34 18.39
N LEU A 486 -17.32 -2.45 19.50
CA LEU A 486 -16.96 -3.74 20.07
C LEU A 486 -18.15 -4.43 20.78
N ALA A 487 -19.25 -3.69 21.00
CA ALA A 487 -20.42 -4.07 21.79
C ALA A 487 -20.05 -4.56 23.20
N VAL A 488 -19.19 -3.80 23.88
CA VAL A 488 -18.74 -4.05 25.26
C VAL A 488 -19.17 -2.90 26.15
N LYS A 489 -19.71 -3.19 27.33
CA LYS A 489 -20.02 -2.17 28.34
C LYS A 489 -18.76 -1.80 29.10
N GLU A 490 -18.58 -0.51 29.38
CA GLU A 490 -17.44 -0.03 30.18
C GLU A 490 -17.36 -0.72 31.55
N SER A 491 -18.51 -0.95 32.19
CA SER A 491 -18.59 -1.64 33.49
C SER A 491 -18.10 -3.11 33.44
N ALA A 492 -18.12 -3.76 32.27
CA ALA A 492 -17.59 -5.11 32.12
C ALA A 492 -16.05 -5.13 32.09
N LEU A 493 -15.42 -3.98 31.84
CA LEU A 493 -13.95 -3.83 31.75
C LEU A 493 -13.34 -3.25 33.03
N GLU A 494 -14.16 -2.77 33.99
CA GLU A 494 -13.72 -2.33 35.32
C GLU A 494 -12.76 -3.29 36.05
N PRO A 495 -12.95 -4.63 36.02
CA PRO A 495 -12.02 -5.54 36.70
C PRO A 495 -10.71 -5.78 35.93
N VAL A 496 -10.59 -5.30 34.69
CA VAL A 496 -9.44 -5.52 33.82
C VAL A 496 -8.47 -4.33 33.91
N PRO A 497 -7.14 -4.57 34.04
CA PRO A 497 -6.15 -3.49 34.02
C PRO A 497 -6.28 -2.61 32.77
N VAL A 498 -6.16 -1.29 32.94
CA VAL A 498 -6.47 -0.29 31.88
C VAL A 498 -5.76 -0.58 30.56
N HIS A 499 -4.48 -0.96 30.59
CA HIS A 499 -3.70 -1.26 29.38
C HIS A 499 -4.11 -2.56 28.68
N GLN A 500 -4.87 -3.44 29.34
CA GLN A 500 -5.40 -4.69 28.78
C GLN A 500 -6.86 -4.60 28.36
N GLN A 501 -7.59 -3.55 28.75
CA GLN A 501 -9.02 -3.42 28.46
C GLN A 501 -9.32 -3.55 26.96
N LEU A 502 -8.49 -2.94 26.10
CA LEU A 502 -8.65 -3.04 24.66
C LEU A 502 -8.49 -4.47 24.15
N VAL A 503 -7.46 -5.20 24.59
CA VAL A 503 -7.21 -6.55 24.09
C VAL A 503 -8.29 -7.52 24.55
N VAL A 504 -8.80 -7.35 25.78
CA VAL A 504 -9.93 -8.15 26.29
C VAL A 504 -11.21 -7.81 25.52
N ALA A 505 -11.52 -6.54 25.31
CA ALA A 505 -12.70 -6.12 24.56
C ALA A 505 -12.69 -6.64 23.10
N VAL A 506 -11.53 -6.55 22.42
CA VAL A 506 -11.34 -7.08 21.06
C VAL A 506 -11.45 -8.60 21.04
N THR A 507 -10.96 -9.29 22.06
CA THR A 507 -11.09 -10.75 22.17
C THR A 507 -12.54 -11.16 22.35
N GLY A 508 -13.29 -10.48 23.22
CA GLY A 508 -14.73 -10.72 23.40
C GLY A 508 -15.53 -10.46 22.13
N PHE A 509 -15.20 -9.38 21.41
CA PHE A 509 -15.75 -9.11 20.08
C PHE A 509 -15.44 -10.26 19.11
N TRP A 510 -14.19 -10.67 19.01
CA TRP A 510 -13.77 -11.75 18.11
C TRP A 510 -14.49 -13.07 18.42
N LEU A 511 -14.61 -13.46 19.69
CA LEU A 511 -15.31 -14.69 20.10
C LEU A 511 -16.78 -14.70 19.69
N ARG A 512 -17.44 -13.53 19.68
CA ARG A 512 -18.84 -13.39 19.27
C ARG A 512 -19.03 -13.46 17.75
N GLU A 513 -18.12 -12.84 17.00
CA GLU A 513 -18.28 -12.68 15.55
C GLU A 513 -17.63 -13.80 14.72
N VAL A 514 -16.70 -14.56 15.30
CA VAL A 514 -15.97 -15.60 14.57
C VAL A 514 -16.84 -16.83 14.30
N THR A 515 -16.73 -17.36 13.09
CA THR A 515 -17.38 -18.63 12.70
C THR A 515 -16.37 -19.46 11.90
N PRO A 516 -16.11 -20.72 12.29
CA PRO A 516 -16.68 -21.45 13.44
C PRO A 516 -16.16 -20.93 14.79
N THR A 517 -16.90 -21.23 15.86
CA THR A 517 -16.50 -20.90 17.23
C THR A 517 -15.16 -21.58 17.57
N PRO A 518 -14.18 -20.85 18.13
CA PRO A 518 -12.86 -21.39 18.44
C PRO A 518 -12.96 -22.43 19.55
N PRO A 519 -12.11 -23.48 19.53
CA PRO A 519 -12.03 -24.44 20.61
C PRO A 519 -11.63 -23.77 21.93
N GLN A 520 -12.22 -24.21 23.04
CA GLN A 520 -11.91 -23.69 24.38
C GLN A 520 -10.41 -23.66 24.71
N PRO A 521 -9.58 -24.66 24.36
CA PRO A 521 -8.14 -24.60 24.61
C PRO A 521 -7.43 -23.43 23.92
N LEU A 522 -7.90 -23.00 22.75
CA LEU A 522 -7.32 -21.85 22.04
C LEU A 522 -7.60 -20.55 22.80
N VAL A 523 -8.82 -20.42 23.31
CA VAL A 523 -9.22 -19.24 24.09
C VAL A 523 -8.45 -19.21 25.42
N GLN A 524 -8.30 -20.36 26.08
CA GLN A 524 -7.48 -20.48 27.29
C GLN A 524 -6.02 -20.11 27.03
N ALA A 525 -5.43 -20.58 25.92
CA ALA A 525 -4.05 -20.24 25.55
C ALA A 525 -3.87 -18.73 25.33
N LEU A 526 -4.85 -18.08 24.69
CA LEU A 526 -4.84 -16.63 24.46
C LEU A 526 -4.93 -15.84 25.77
N VAL A 527 -5.81 -16.23 26.69
CA VAL A 527 -5.92 -15.61 28.03
C VAL A 527 -4.65 -15.85 28.85
N LEU A 528 -4.11 -17.07 28.84
CA LEU A 528 -2.84 -17.40 29.49
C LEU A 528 -1.69 -16.55 28.94
N GLY A 529 -1.65 -16.30 27.63
CA GLY A 529 -0.67 -15.40 27.02
C GLY A 529 -0.76 -13.97 27.55
N MET A 530 -1.96 -13.43 27.72
CA MET A 530 -2.17 -12.10 28.30
C MET A 530 -1.69 -12.04 29.75
N VAL A 531 -2.06 -13.03 30.58
CA VAL A 531 -1.66 -13.07 32.00
C VAL A 531 -0.16 -13.28 32.14
N TYR A 532 0.42 -14.19 31.36
CA TYR A 532 1.86 -14.45 31.37
C TYR A 532 2.66 -13.20 30.97
N GLY A 533 2.18 -12.44 29.98
CA GLY A 533 2.76 -11.15 29.58
C GLY A 533 2.82 -10.17 30.76
N GLU A 534 1.74 -10.04 31.53
CA GLU A 534 1.69 -9.17 32.72
C GLU A 534 2.64 -9.63 33.83
N VAL A 535 2.62 -10.93 34.15
CA VAL A 535 3.48 -11.48 35.20
C VAL A 535 4.95 -11.27 34.82
N SER A 536 5.29 -11.47 33.55
CA SER A 536 6.64 -11.24 33.03
C SER A 536 7.03 -9.76 33.10
N PHE A 537 6.14 -8.86 32.70
CA PHE A 537 6.37 -7.41 32.77
C PHE A 537 6.60 -6.94 34.21
N ASN A 538 5.76 -7.38 35.14
CA ASN A 538 5.85 -7.00 36.56
C ASN A 538 7.09 -7.56 37.27
N ASN A 539 7.66 -8.65 36.77
CA ASN A 539 8.85 -9.29 37.35
C ASN A 539 10.19 -8.74 36.80
N GLN A 540 10.19 -7.91 35.75
CA GLN A 540 11.42 -7.28 35.25
C GLN A 540 11.89 -6.14 36.17
N ARG A 541 12.98 -6.36 36.92
CA ARG A 541 13.62 -5.32 37.75
C ARG A 541 14.30 -4.27 36.85
N GLY A 542 13.87 -2.99 36.96
CA GLY A 542 14.61 -1.84 36.42
C GLY A 542 13.97 -1.09 35.24
N ASN A 543 12.69 -1.30 34.92
CA ASN A 543 12.01 -0.55 33.85
C ASN A 543 11.59 0.87 34.35
N PRO A 544 11.91 1.98 33.66
CA PRO A 544 11.56 3.35 34.10
C PRO A 544 10.06 3.65 34.17
N HIS A 545 9.22 2.77 33.62
CA HIS A 545 7.76 2.87 33.60
C HIS A 545 7.06 2.19 34.80
N GLN A 546 7.73 2.08 35.95
CA GLN A 546 7.07 1.70 37.21
C GLN A 546 6.08 2.80 37.65
N HIS A 547 4.92 2.88 37.00
CA HIS A 547 3.74 3.35 37.69
C HIS A 547 3.30 2.22 38.63
N ALA A 548 3.16 2.57 39.91
CA ALA A 548 2.76 1.65 40.95
C ALA A 548 1.36 1.07 40.64
N VAL A 549 1.32 -0.11 40.01
CA VAL A 549 0.10 -0.91 39.91
C VAL A 549 0.06 -1.84 41.14
N PRO A 550 -1.07 -1.94 41.87
CA PRO A 550 -1.15 -2.75 43.08
C PRO A 550 -0.89 -4.24 42.80
N ARG A 551 -0.34 -4.94 43.79
CA ARG A 551 -0.07 -6.39 43.75
C ARG A 551 -1.26 -7.19 43.20
N MET A 552 -0.97 -8.02 42.20
CA MET A 552 -1.91 -8.95 41.56
C MET A 552 -2.62 -9.85 42.59
N ASN A 553 -3.95 -9.94 42.45
CA ASN A 553 -4.82 -10.86 43.18
C ASN A 553 -5.20 -12.02 42.25
N TRP A 554 -4.89 -13.26 42.65
CA TRP A 554 -5.12 -14.50 41.88
C TRP A 554 -6.60 -14.78 41.52
N ALA A 555 -7.55 -14.00 42.05
CA ALA A 555 -8.95 -14.03 41.65
C ALA A 555 -9.23 -13.48 40.23
N ALA A 556 -8.29 -12.75 39.62
CA ALA A 556 -8.49 -12.06 38.33
C ALA A 556 -8.73 -12.99 37.13
N GLU A 557 -8.27 -14.24 37.16
CA GLU A 557 -8.54 -15.24 36.10
C GLU A 557 -10.05 -15.47 35.90
N ARG A 558 -10.83 -15.48 36.98
CA ARG A 558 -12.31 -15.63 36.89
C ARG A 558 -12.98 -14.39 36.32
N HIS A 559 -12.43 -13.21 36.57
CA HIS A 559 -13.04 -11.96 36.12
C HIS A 559 -12.74 -11.66 34.65
N VAL A 560 -11.58 -12.07 34.13
CA VAL A 560 -11.29 -11.98 32.69
C VAL A 560 -12.17 -12.95 31.89
N LEU A 561 -12.33 -14.20 32.36
CA LEU A 561 -13.26 -15.16 31.73
C LEU A 561 -14.72 -14.68 31.81
N SER A 562 -15.14 -14.13 32.95
CA SER A 562 -16.46 -13.52 33.12
C SER A 562 -16.69 -12.30 32.22
N ALA A 563 -15.67 -11.47 31.97
CA ALA A 563 -15.74 -10.35 31.03
C ALA A 563 -15.83 -10.80 29.57
N LEU A 564 -15.29 -11.99 29.26
CA LEU A 564 -15.40 -12.65 27.95
C LEU A 564 -16.70 -13.46 27.79
N GLY A 565 -17.55 -13.53 28.81
CA GLY A 565 -18.82 -14.28 28.78
C GLY A 565 -18.65 -15.80 28.77
N LEU A 566 -17.53 -16.30 29.30
CA LEU A 566 -17.19 -17.73 29.41
C LEU A 566 -17.42 -18.29 30.81
#